data_AF-A0A371DLX7-F1
#
_entry.id   AF-A0A371DLX7-F1
#
_cell.length_a   1.000
_cell.length_b   1.000
_cell.length_c   1.000
_cell.angle_alpha   90.00
_cell.angle_beta   90.00
_cell.angle_gamma   90.00
#
_symmetry.space_group_name_H-M   'P 1'
#
loop_
_entity.id
_entity.type
_entity.pdbx_description
1 polymer ?
#
loop_
_entity_poly.entity_id
_entity_poly.type
_entity_poly.pdbx_seq_one_letter_code
_entity_poly.pdbx_strand_id
1 'polypeptide(L)'
;MPPRNGRRGTGGGTGPAPRGGKPAVPHPGPQAQQPQRQHRVYQPGQRHMELIASVSRSSGLEKDGDALRDPKIQEEYRAFIQGKRGSGHEDADADADADADADAFRNRREMEENLLILFRKLREGLLSTHRRDAFALEVYETSLHLSVLFNSPVQTTSTLSHLFPDLYVTVNIRPPPAPSPPPSPSASSSPSSVPRSALSSTLILLLHHLAQSYPSQIAFHTQLRQLHPALQDVLRAPLLPPPLPPSTSPSRWVLELARCLRARNYARLDALTRREAYAPFVAQSDHLHTDSASLALEALDALVETLLDKARGTTWAVLRSAYREVSLRTAVPVPGAGTTGEWLARSLVLRGGAERWLDGRRARGEARRKEGEGMEGRWVLVKA
;
A
#
# COMPACT_ATOMS: atom_id res chain seq x y z
N MET A 1 44.97 -12.24 -11.93
CA MET A 1 45.37 -10.89 -12.38
C MET A 1 44.28 -9.88 -12.01
N PRO A 2 44.34 -9.21 -10.86
CA PRO A 2 43.41 -8.14 -10.50
C PRO A 2 44.05 -6.75 -10.65
N PRO A 3 43.33 -5.70 -11.08
CA PRO A 3 43.86 -4.35 -10.96
C PRO A 3 43.52 -3.73 -9.60
N ARG A 4 44.59 -3.29 -8.94
CA ARG A 4 44.63 -2.31 -7.85
C ARG A 4 44.15 -0.96 -8.36
N ASN A 5 43.34 -0.24 -7.58
CA ASN A 5 43.17 1.21 -7.74
C ASN A 5 43.47 1.96 -6.43
N GLY A 6 44.71 2.45 -6.36
CA GLY A 6 45.06 3.86 -6.19
C GLY A 6 44.32 4.74 -5.18
N ARG A 7 44.96 4.91 -4.01
CA ARG A 7 44.91 6.13 -3.19
C ARG A 7 45.59 7.31 -3.91
N ARG A 8 44.97 8.50 -3.82
CA ARG A 8 45.53 9.88 -3.78
C ARG A 8 44.30 10.79 -3.56
N GLY A 9 44.24 11.82 -2.72
CA GLY A 9 45.23 12.56 -1.95
C GLY A 9 44.77 14.03 -1.89
N THR A 10 44.88 14.63 -0.71
CA THR A 10 45.12 16.06 -0.42
C THR A 10 44.04 17.12 -0.73
N GLY A 11 43.49 17.70 0.36
CA GLY A 11 43.85 19.08 0.78
C GLY A 11 42.89 20.21 0.39
N GLY A 12 42.42 20.99 1.39
CA GLY A 12 41.90 22.34 1.13
C GLY A 12 41.07 22.96 2.25
N GLY A 13 41.69 23.85 3.02
CA GLY A 13 41.09 25.15 3.35
C GLY A 13 40.17 25.27 4.57
N THR A 14 40.80 25.48 5.74
CA THR A 14 40.23 26.23 6.88
C THR A 14 39.95 27.69 6.49
N GLY A 15 38.72 28.15 6.71
CA GLY A 15 38.34 29.57 6.70
C GLY A 15 37.65 29.97 8.02
N PRO A 16 38.02 31.10 8.66
CA PRO A 16 37.42 31.53 9.92
C PRO A 16 36.05 32.20 9.69
N ALA A 17 35.05 31.76 10.44
CA ALA A 17 33.72 32.36 10.47
C ALA A 17 33.72 33.63 11.34
N PRO A 18 33.08 34.74 10.90
CA PRO A 18 32.94 35.94 11.71
C PRO A 18 31.93 35.76 12.84
N ARG A 19 32.36 36.11 14.05
CA ARG A 19 31.50 36.42 15.21
C ARG A 19 30.86 37.79 14.98
N GLY A 20 29.54 37.89 15.10
CA GLY A 20 28.88 39.19 15.32
C GLY A 20 27.43 39.24 14.88
N GLY A 21 26.51 39.18 15.84
CA GLY A 21 25.10 39.49 15.63
C GLY A 21 24.20 38.72 16.59
N LYS A 22 23.82 39.35 17.71
CA LYS A 22 22.73 38.86 18.56
C LYS A 22 21.41 39.10 17.79
N PRO A 23 20.64 38.06 17.41
CA PRO A 23 19.31 38.28 16.87
C PRO A 23 18.39 38.77 17.99
N ALA A 24 17.59 39.79 17.67
CA ALA A 24 16.52 40.29 18.52
C ALA A 24 15.51 39.18 18.81
N VAL A 25 15.12 39.06 20.09
CA VAL A 25 14.13 38.10 20.58
C VAL A 25 12.77 38.47 19.96
N PRO A 26 12.13 37.61 19.17
CA PRO A 26 10.78 37.84 18.68
C PRO A 26 9.80 37.74 19.86
N HIS A 27 8.89 38.71 19.96
CA HIS A 27 7.78 38.66 20.91
C HIS A 27 6.92 37.39 20.69
N PRO A 28 6.47 36.73 21.76
CA PRO A 28 5.56 35.60 21.65
C PRO A 28 4.23 36.09 21.06
N GLY A 29 3.91 35.63 19.86
CA GLY A 29 2.58 35.78 19.28
C GLY A 29 1.51 35.07 20.13
N PRO A 30 0.23 35.41 19.95
CA PRO A 30 -0.87 34.82 20.70
C PRO A 30 -0.84 33.30 20.56
N GLN A 31 -0.64 32.60 21.68
CA GLN A 31 -0.65 31.14 21.73
C GLN A 31 -2.04 30.66 21.33
N ALA A 32 -2.15 30.09 20.14
CA ALA A 32 -3.32 29.33 19.74
C ALA A 32 -3.53 28.23 20.79
N GLN A 33 -4.64 28.33 21.52
CA GLN A 33 -5.02 27.37 22.55
C GLN A 33 -5.12 26.00 21.88
N GLN A 34 -4.15 25.12 22.14
CA GLN A 34 -4.26 23.73 21.72
C GLN A 34 -5.56 23.16 22.31
N PRO A 35 -6.41 22.51 21.50
CA PRO A 35 -7.63 21.92 22.00
C PRO A 35 -7.27 20.97 23.15
N GLN A 36 -7.75 21.29 24.35
CA GLN A 36 -7.52 20.47 25.53
C GLN A 36 -8.01 19.06 25.22
N ARG A 37 -7.08 18.11 25.10
CA ARG A 37 -7.39 16.68 25.03
C ARG A 37 -8.16 16.35 26.30
N GLN A 38 -9.48 16.23 26.18
CA GLN A 38 -10.34 15.90 27.31
C GLN A 38 -9.86 14.57 27.89
N HIS A 39 -9.24 14.61 29.06
CA HIS A 39 -8.86 13.42 29.80
C HIS A 39 -10.15 12.66 30.12
N ARG A 40 -10.41 11.58 29.38
CA ARG A 40 -11.53 10.68 29.68
C ARG A 40 -11.39 10.21 31.12
N VAL A 41 -12.34 10.59 31.98
CA VAL A 41 -12.42 10.16 33.37
C VAL A 41 -12.47 8.64 33.40
N TYR A 42 -11.54 8.03 34.14
CA TYR A 42 -11.47 6.59 34.34
C TYR A 42 -12.82 6.07 34.86
N GLN A 43 -13.47 5.20 34.10
CA GLN A 43 -14.67 4.49 34.56
C GLN A 43 -14.24 3.16 35.17
N PRO A 44 -14.35 2.97 36.51
CA PRO A 44 -13.96 1.73 37.15
C PRO A 44 -14.77 0.57 36.59
N GLY A 45 -14.08 -0.46 36.09
CA GLY A 45 -14.70 -1.70 35.59
C GLY A 45 -14.70 -1.87 34.06
N GLN A 46 -14.46 -0.81 33.28
CA GLN A 46 -14.21 -0.95 31.85
C GLN A 46 -12.70 -1.07 31.57
N ARG A 47 -12.29 -2.15 30.92
CA ARG A 47 -10.90 -2.33 30.47
C ARG A 47 -10.59 -1.26 29.42
N HIS A 48 -9.64 -0.38 29.72
CA HIS A 48 -9.14 0.59 28.75
C HIS A 48 -8.29 -0.13 27.70
N MET A 49 -8.93 -0.61 26.63
CA MET A 49 -8.27 -1.34 25.55
C MET A 49 -7.08 -0.57 24.96
N GLU A 50 -7.12 0.77 24.95
CA GLU A 50 -5.99 1.60 24.47
C GLU A 50 -4.73 1.45 25.30
N LEU A 51 -4.88 1.20 26.60
CA LEU A 51 -3.80 1.13 27.57
C LEU A 51 -3.15 -0.25 27.68
N ILE A 52 -3.72 -1.27 27.01
CA ILE A 52 -3.13 -2.60 27.01
C ILE A 52 -1.74 -2.53 26.34
N ALA A 53 -0.72 -2.95 27.09
CA ALA A 53 0.66 -2.97 26.63
C ALA A 53 0.86 -4.03 25.53
N SER A 54 1.85 -3.79 24.67
CA SER A 54 2.35 -4.82 23.76
C SER A 54 3.01 -5.95 24.54
N VAL A 55 2.77 -7.22 24.16
CA VAL A 55 3.33 -8.40 24.84
C VAL A 55 4.86 -8.39 24.87
N SER A 56 5.52 -7.79 23.87
CA SER A 56 6.99 -7.68 23.86
C SER A 56 7.55 -6.66 24.87
N ARG A 57 6.72 -5.79 25.44
CA ARG A 57 7.15 -4.76 26.42
C ARG A 57 6.73 -5.09 27.84
N SER A 58 5.68 -5.89 28.01
CA SER A 58 5.32 -6.42 29.32
C SER A 58 6.35 -7.46 29.73
N SER A 59 7.16 -7.15 30.73
CA SER A 59 8.07 -8.11 31.36
C SER A 59 7.36 -9.22 32.15
N GLY A 60 6.06 -9.43 31.93
CA GLY A 60 5.18 -10.25 32.76
C GLY A 60 4.89 -9.69 34.16
N LEU A 61 5.47 -8.53 34.53
CA LEU A 61 5.31 -7.93 35.87
C LEU A 61 4.09 -7.00 35.97
N GLU A 62 3.67 -6.39 34.87
CA GLU A 62 2.47 -5.56 34.84
C GLU A 62 1.22 -6.45 34.86
N LYS A 63 0.26 -6.12 35.74
CA LYS A 63 -0.98 -6.88 35.95
C LYS A 63 -1.75 -7.18 34.66
N ASP A 64 -1.65 -6.29 33.67
CA ASP A 64 -2.34 -6.39 32.38
C ASP A 64 -1.38 -6.62 31.20
N GLY A 65 -0.09 -6.82 31.47
CA GLY A 65 0.94 -6.92 30.43
C GLY A 65 0.73 -8.11 29.49
N ASP A 66 0.26 -9.23 30.04
CA ASP A 66 0.00 -10.46 29.29
C ASP A 66 -1.48 -10.60 28.86
N ALA A 67 -2.30 -9.56 28.98
CA ALA A 67 -3.73 -9.64 28.68
C ALA A 67 -4.02 -10.10 27.24
N LEU A 68 -3.20 -9.73 26.27
CA LEU A 68 -3.36 -10.15 24.87
C LEU A 68 -2.99 -11.63 24.60
N ARG A 69 -2.59 -12.39 25.63
CA ARG A 69 -2.44 -13.85 25.55
C ARG A 69 -3.77 -14.60 25.71
N ASP A 70 -4.80 -13.95 26.25
CA ASP A 70 -6.12 -14.55 26.36
C ASP A 70 -6.86 -14.42 25.01
N PRO A 71 -7.28 -15.54 24.37
CA PRO A 71 -8.03 -15.52 23.12
C PRO A 71 -9.30 -14.65 23.16
N LYS A 72 -9.97 -14.60 24.31
CA LYS A 72 -11.18 -13.79 24.47
C LYS A 72 -10.84 -12.30 24.43
N ILE A 73 -9.74 -11.91 25.09
CA ILE A 73 -9.27 -10.52 25.08
C ILE A 73 -8.80 -10.12 23.68
N GLN A 74 -8.17 -11.03 22.93
CA GLN A 74 -7.80 -10.77 21.53
C GLN A 74 -9.01 -10.41 20.66
N GLU A 75 -10.12 -11.13 20.83
CA GLU A 75 -11.38 -10.89 20.09
C GLU A 75 -12.03 -9.57 20.52
N GLU A 76 -12.11 -9.30 21.83
CA GLU A 76 -12.57 -8.00 22.37
C GLU A 76 -11.70 -6.84 21.85
N TYR A 77 -10.39 -7.03 21.79
CA TYR A 77 -9.43 -6.06 21.27
C TYR A 77 -9.62 -5.82 19.77
N ARG A 78 -9.87 -6.87 18.99
CA ARG A 78 -10.16 -6.76 17.56
C ARG A 78 -11.47 -6.00 17.30
N ALA A 79 -12.50 -6.22 18.11
CA ALA A 79 -13.74 -5.46 18.05
C ALA A 79 -13.51 -3.98 18.42
N PHE A 80 -12.69 -3.72 19.44
CA PHE A 80 -12.28 -2.36 19.80
C PHE A 80 -11.57 -1.63 18.65
N ILE A 81 -10.62 -2.28 17.98
CA ILE A 81 -9.94 -1.72 16.80
C ILE A 81 -10.94 -1.39 15.69
N GLN A 82 -11.93 -2.26 15.46
CA GLN A 82 -12.96 -2.04 14.45
C GLN A 82 -13.82 -0.81 14.77
N GLY A 83 -14.24 -0.67 16.03
CA GLY A 83 -14.99 0.51 16.48
C GLY A 83 -14.22 1.80 16.28
N LYS A 84 -12.91 1.78 16.57
CA LYS A 84 -12.03 2.95 16.38
C LYS A 84 -11.86 3.35 14.92
N ARG A 85 -11.89 2.39 14.00
CA ARG A 85 -11.86 2.66 12.55
C ARG A 85 -13.15 3.35 12.08
N GLY A 86 -14.31 2.94 12.59
CA GLY A 86 -15.60 3.51 12.21
C GLY A 86 -15.79 4.96 12.68
N SER A 87 -15.41 5.26 13.94
CA SER A 87 -15.63 6.59 14.53
C SER A 87 -14.82 7.70 13.87
N GLY A 88 -13.67 7.39 13.26
CA GLY A 88 -12.78 8.40 12.70
C GLY A 88 -13.19 8.98 11.34
N HIS A 89 -14.18 8.40 10.67
CA HIS A 89 -14.62 8.85 9.35
C HIS A 89 -15.82 9.80 9.41
N GLU A 90 -16.71 9.64 10.40
CA GLU A 90 -17.96 10.41 10.45
C GLU A 90 -17.75 11.91 10.73
N ASP A 91 -16.67 12.27 11.43
CA ASP A 91 -16.39 13.66 11.81
C ASP A 91 -15.66 14.47 10.72
N ALA A 92 -15.13 13.82 9.69
CA ALA A 92 -14.21 14.47 8.73
C ALA A 92 -14.92 15.19 7.56
N ASP A 93 -16.19 14.87 7.29
CA ASP A 93 -16.91 15.37 6.10
C ASP A 93 -17.65 16.70 6.34
N ALA A 94 -17.60 17.28 7.54
CA ALA A 94 -18.56 18.31 7.95
C ALA A 94 -18.34 19.72 7.38
N ASP A 95 -17.12 20.29 7.30
CA ASP A 95 -16.91 21.66 6.76
C ASP A 95 -15.42 21.90 6.48
N ALA A 96 -14.99 21.80 5.22
CA ALA A 96 -13.57 21.92 4.85
C ALA A 96 -13.22 23.32 4.28
N ASP A 97 -12.77 24.22 5.15
CA ASP A 97 -11.97 25.37 4.76
C ASP A 97 -10.56 24.95 4.34
N ALA A 98 -9.94 25.64 3.38
CA ALA A 98 -8.68 25.23 2.76
C ALA A 98 -7.47 25.13 3.73
N ASP A 99 -7.43 25.94 4.80
CA ASP A 99 -6.38 25.86 5.83
C ASP A 99 -6.64 24.73 6.86
N ALA A 100 -7.89 24.27 7.00
CA ALA A 100 -8.23 23.11 7.84
C ALA A 100 -7.69 21.79 7.23
N ASP A 101 -7.36 21.78 5.94
CA ASP A 101 -6.94 20.58 5.21
C ASP A 101 -5.57 20.04 5.70
N ALA A 102 -4.62 20.91 6.06
CA ALA A 102 -3.29 20.49 6.49
C ALA A 102 -3.29 19.80 7.86
N ASP A 103 -4.05 20.33 8.81
CA ASP A 103 -4.19 19.73 10.14
C ASP A 103 -5.09 18.50 10.10
N ALA A 104 -6.16 18.49 9.29
CA ALA A 104 -6.97 17.30 9.04
C ALA A 104 -6.14 16.15 8.45
N PHE A 105 -5.29 16.44 7.47
CA PHE A 105 -4.36 15.46 6.89
C PHE A 105 -3.38 14.91 7.93
N ARG A 106 -2.83 15.76 8.81
CA ARG A 106 -1.93 15.33 9.89
C ARG A 106 -2.66 14.44 10.90
N ASN A 107 -3.84 14.86 11.36
CA ASN A 107 -4.66 14.11 12.30
C ASN A 107 -5.05 12.73 11.74
N ARG A 108 -5.43 12.68 10.45
CA ARG A 108 -5.70 11.44 9.74
C ARG A 108 -4.48 10.52 9.76
N ARG A 109 -3.29 11.04 9.42
CA ARG A 109 -2.05 10.26 9.42
C ARG A 109 -1.69 9.72 10.81
N GLU A 110 -1.85 10.54 11.86
CA GLU A 110 -1.65 10.10 13.24
C GLU A 110 -2.64 8.98 13.63
N MET A 111 -3.90 9.08 13.22
CA MET A 111 -4.90 8.03 13.43
C MET A 111 -4.54 6.74 12.70
N GLU A 112 -4.11 6.82 11.44
CA GLU A 112 -3.65 5.69 10.62
C GLU A 112 -2.45 4.98 11.28
N GLU A 113 -1.45 5.74 11.74
CA GLU A 113 -0.30 5.20 12.47
C GLU A 113 -0.71 4.54 13.79
N ASN A 114 -1.63 5.16 14.54
CA ASN A 114 -2.19 4.62 15.77
C ASN A 114 -2.92 3.28 15.52
N LEU A 115 -3.69 3.16 14.44
CA LEU A 115 -4.35 1.92 14.06
C LEU A 115 -3.35 0.79 13.79
N LEU A 116 -2.26 1.07 13.06
CA LEU A 116 -1.21 0.06 12.81
C LEU A 116 -0.51 -0.38 14.09
N ILE A 117 -0.34 0.52 15.06
CA ILE A 117 0.22 0.18 16.37
C ILE A 117 -0.71 -0.81 17.10
N LEU A 118 -2.03 -0.56 17.10
CA LEU A 118 -3.00 -1.47 17.73
C LEU A 118 -2.97 -2.85 17.07
N PHE A 119 -2.98 -2.92 15.73
CA PHE A 119 -2.85 -4.21 15.03
C PHE A 119 -1.52 -4.90 15.32
N ARG A 120 -0.41 -4.16 15.42
CA ARG A 120 0.88 -4.74 15.81
C ARG A 120 0.79 -5.40 17.19
N LYS A 121 0.22 -4.71 18.18
CA LYS A 121 0.01 -5.28 19.54
C LYS A 121 -0.79 -6.57 19.49
N LEU A 122 -1.89 -6.59 18.73
CA LEU A 122 -2.73 -7.77 18.59
C LEU A 122 -1.97 -8.95 17.93
N ARG A 123 -1.21 -8.69 16.86
CA ARG A 123 -0.39 -9.71 16.19
C ARG A 123 0.70 -10.28 17.10
N GLU A 124 1.32 -9.46 17.95
CA GLU A 124 2.27 -9.93 18.96
C GLU A 124 1.59 -10.87 19.97
N GLY A 125 0.38 -10.54 20.42
CA GLY A 125 -0.45 -11.42 21.27
C GLY A 125 -0.76 -12.77 20.60
N LEU A 126 -1.21 -12.74 19.34
CA LEU A 126 -1.46 -13.93 18.53
C LEU A 126 -0.20 -14.80 18.37
N LEU A 127 0.94 -14.16 18.08
CA LEU A 127 2.21 -14.85 17.91
C LEU A 127 2.66 -15.51 19.23
N SER A 128 2.51 -14.81 20.36
CA SER A 128 2.92 -15.30 21.69
C SER A 128 2.11 -16.50 22.19
N THR A 129 0.88 -16.65 21.68
CA THR A 129 -0.02 -17.77 21.99
C THR A 129 0.05 -18.87 20.94
N HIS A 130 0.86 -18.67 19.89
CA HIS A 130 0.92 -19.54 18.72
C HIS A 130 -0.47 -19.81 18.10
N ARG A 131 -1.40 -18.85 18.18
CA ARG A 131 -2.74 -18.98 17.61
C ARG A 131 -2.65 -18.94 16.08
N ARG A 132 -3.20 -19.97 15.42
CA ARG A 132 -3.15 -20.18 13.95
C ARG A 132 -4.50 -20.60 13.37
N ASP A 133 -5.56 -19.97 13.83
CA ASP A 133 -6.92 -20.21 13.37
C ASP A 133 -7.38 -19.15 12.36
N ALA A 134 -8.65 -19.24 11.94
CA ALA A 134 -9.25 -18.28 11.02
C ALA A 134 -9.24 -16.85 11.57
N PHE A 135 -9.37 -16.67 12.89
CA PHE A 135 -9.28 -15.36 13.54
C PHE A 135 -7.88 -14.76 13.38
N ALA A 136 -6.83 -15.54 13.66
CA ALA A 136 -5.46 -15.07 13.45
C ALA A 136 -5.25 -14.67 11.98
N LEU A 137 -5.71 -15.50 11.03
CA LEU A 137 -5.60 -15.21 9.61
C LEU A 137 -6.27 -13.87 9.23
N GLU A 138 -7.52 -13.65 9.64
CA GLU A 138 -8.25 -12.39 9.41
C GLU A 138 -7.48 -11.18 9.95
N VAL A 139 -6.96 -11.27 11.17
CA VAL A 139 -6.20 -10.17 11.79
C VAL A 139 -4.96 -9.81 10.98
N TYR A 140 -4.20 -10.81 10.52
CA TYR A 140 -3.01 -10.57 9.71
C TYR A 140 -3.37 -10.01 8.32
N GLU A 141 -4.42 -10.50 7.67
CA GLU A 141 -4.90 -10.00 6.37
C GLU A 141 -5.38 -8.55 6.47
N THR A 142 -6.28 -8.24 7.41
CA THR A 142 -6.77 -6.87 7.63
C THR A 142 -5.61 -5.93 7.92
N SER A 143 -4.67 -6.36 8.76
CA SER A 143 -3.50 -5.56 9.08
C SER A 143 -2.55 -5.38 7.89
N LEU A 144 -2.42 -6.37 7.02
CA LEU A 144 -1.68 -6.27 5.77
C LEU A 144 -2.31 -5.21 4.86
N HIS A 145 -3.62 -5.29 4.62
CA HIS A 145 -4.36 -4.35 3.78
C HIS A 145 -4.21 -2.91 4.27
N LEU A 146 -4.42 -2.68 5.58
CA LEU A 146 -4.27 -1.35 6.18
C LEU A 146 -2.83 -0.84 6.11
N SER A 147 -1.83 -1.70 6.33
CA SER A 147 -0.42 -1.27 6.22
C SER A 147 -0.06 -0.77 4.82
N VAL A 148 -0.67 -1.36 3.80
CA VAL A 148 -0.49 -0.96 2.40
C VAL A 148 -1.23 0.34 2.12
N LEU A 149 -2.49 0.46 2.55
CA LEU A 149 -3.30 1.66 2.38
C LEU A 149 -2.67 2.89 3.05
N PHE A 150 -2.09 2.71 4.24
CA PHE A 150 -1.41 3.77 4.98
C PHE A 150 0.06 3.94 4.57
N ASN A 151 0.48 3.29 3.48
CA ASN A 151 1.83 3.38 2.92
C ASN A 151 2.95 3.16 3.97
N SER A 152 2.80 2.11 4.79
CA SER A 152 3.74 1.74 5.85
C SER A 152 4.55 0.49 5.47
N PRO A 153 5.59 0.62 4.61
CA PRO A 153 6.30 -0.53 4.05
C PRO A 153 6.98 -1.40 5.11
N VAL A 154 7.39 -0.82 6.24
CA VAL A 154 7.98 -1.56 7.38
C VAL A 154 6.95 -2.51 8.00
N GLN A 155 5.74 -2.01 8.24
CA GLN A 155 4.65 -2.82 8.77
C GLN A 155 4.19 -3.86 7.73
N THR A 156 4.09 -3.49 6.45
CA THR A 156 3.75 -4.42 5.37
C THR A 156 4.72 -5.60 5.33
N THR A 157 6.03 -5.35 5.28
CA THR A 157 7.04 -6.41 5.26
C THR A 157 7.00 -7.29 6.53
N SER A 158 6.85 -6.69 7.71
CA SER A 158 6.72 -7.46 8.97
C SER A 158 5.46 -8.31 9.00
N THR A 159 4.35 -7.82 8.45
CA THR A 159 3.09 -8.60 8.38
C THR A 159 3.24 -9.77 7.43
N LEU A 160 3.83 -9.52 6.24
CA LEU A 160 4.05 -10.53 5.22
C LEU A 160 4.94 -11.69 5.69
N SER A 161 5.99 -11.41 6.48
CA SER A 161 6.89 -12.45 6.99
C SER A 161 6.24 -13.41 7.98
N HIS A 162 5.17 -13.01 8.65
CA HIS A 162 4.42 -13.88 9.56
C HIS A 162 3.23 -14.55 8.89
N LEU A 163 2.64 -13.90 7.88
CA LEU A 163 1.52 -14.42 7.11
C LEU A 163 1.97 -15.55 6.13
N PHE A 164 3.15 -15.40 5.51
CA PHE A 164 3.66 -16.32 4.49
C PHE A 164 4.93 -17.09 4.92
N PRO A 165 5.06 -18.38 4.59
CA PRO A 165 4.01 -19.30 4.11
C PRO A 165 3.16 -19.89 5.26
N ASP A 166 3.63 -19.75 6.49
CA ASP A 166 3.24 -20.60 7.62
C ASP A 166 1.75 -20.51 7.97
N LEU A 167 1.17 -19.32 8.02
CA LEU A 167 -0.21 -19.14 8.48
C LEU A 167 -1.20 -19.70 7.45
N TYR A 168 -1.03 -19.36 6.17
CA TYR A 168 -1.86 -19.90 5.10
C TYR A 168 -1.77 -21.41 4.96
N VAL A 169 -0.57 -21.99 5.09
CA VAL A 169 -0.40 -23.43 4.97
C VAL A 169 -0.96 -24.15 6.20
N THR A 170 -0.73 -23.62 7.41
CA THR A 170 -1.19 -24.27 8.65
C THR A 170 -2.71 -24.28 8.78
N VAL A 171 -3.39 -23.17 8.47
CA VAL A 171 -4.85 -23.05 8.60
C VAL A 171 -5.58 -24.06 7.72
N ASN A 172 -4.98 -24.45 6.58
CA ASN A 172 -5.64 -25.34 5.59
C ASN A 172 -5.44 -26.81 5.86
N ILE A 173 -4.37 -27.16 6.57
CA ILE A 173 -4.02 -28.56 6.83
C ILE A 173 -4.88 -29.12 7.96
N ARG A 174 -5.48 -28.28 8.81
CA ARG A 174 -6.26 -28.78 9.97
C ARG A 174 -7.63 -29.28 9.49
N PRO A 175 -7.87 -30.61 9.44
CA PRO A 175 -9.20 -31.12 9.18
C PRO A 175 -10.14 -30.64 10.29
N PRO A 176 -11.42 -30.34 9.98
CA PRO A 176 -12.39 -30.02 11.00
C PRO A 176 -12.39 -31.17 12.03
N PRO A 177 -12.42 -30.87 13.35
CA PRO A 177 -12.47 -31.90 14.38
C PRO A 177 -13.68 -32.78 14.11
N ALA A 178 -13.45 -34.05 13.78
CA ALA A 178 -14.48 -34.95 13.30
C ALA A 178 -15.64 -35.03 14.32
N PRO A 179 -16.88 -34.66 13.96
CA PRO A 179 -18.04 -35.13 14.71
C PRO A 179 -18.13 -36.65 14.52
N SER A 180 -18.42 -37.35 15.61
CA SER A 180 -18.56 -38.80 15.73
C SER A 180 -19.34 -39.46 14.57
N PRO A 181 -19.05 -40.74 14.22
CA PRO A 181 -19.55 -41.39 13.00
C PRO A 181 -21.08 -41.63 13.01
N PRO A 182 -21.72 -41.65 11.83
CA PRO A 182 -22.10 -42.96 11.30
C PRO A 182 -21.50 -43.29 9.91
N PRO A 183 -21.34 -44.59 9.60
CA PRO A 183 -20.64 -45.07 8.41
C PRO A 183 -21.47 -44.84 7.15
N SER A 184 -20.95 -44.08 6.19
CA SER A 184 -21.53 -44.01 4.85
C SER A 184 -20.41 -43.94 3.80
N PRO A 185 -20.24 -45.01 2.99
CA PRO A 185 -19.12 -45.14 2.06
C PRO A 185 -19.46 -44.52 0.71
N SER A 186 -19.34 -43.19 0.53
CA SER A 186 -19.40 -42.57 -0.83
C SER A 186 -18.90 -41.13 -0.95
N ALA A 187 -18.42 -40.47 0.10
CA ALA A 187 -18.05 -39.06 0.00
C ALA A 187 -16.69 -38.88 -0.69
N SER A 188 -16.70 -38.46 -1.96
CA SER A 188 -15.54 -37.95 -2.68
C SER A 188 -14.94 -36.78 -1.90
N SER A 189 -13.84 -37.03 -1.19
CA SER A 189 -13.10 -36.01 -0.46
C SER A 189 -12.62 -34.94 -1.45
N SER A 190 -13.32 -33.81 -1.49
CA SER A 190 -12.89 -32.66 -2.27
C SER A 190 -11.51 -32.22 -1.76
N PRO A 191 -10.53 -32.00 -2.65
CA PRO A 191 -9.17 -31.63 -2.25
C PRO A 191 -9.21 -30.35 -1.41
N SER A 192 -8.37 -30.31 -0.36
CA SER A 192 -8.22 -29.19 0.57
C SER A 192 -8.03 -27.87 -0.18
N SER A 193 -9.06 -27.04 -0.21
CA SER A 193 -9.02 -25.75 -0.89
C SER A 193 -8.31 -24.73 -0.01
N VAL A 194 -7.26 -24.11 -0.55
CA VAL A 194 -6.62 -22.94 0.06
C VAL A 194 -7.66 -21.79 0.18
N PRO A 195 -7.66 -21.00 1.28
CA PRO A 195 -8.53 -19.88 1.49
C PRO A 195 -8.44 -18.96 0.29
N ARG A 196 -9.60 -18.51 -0.18
CA ARG A 196 -9.64 -17.66 -1.36
C ARG A 196 -9.01 -16.28 -1.08
N SER A 197 -9.00 -15.85 0.18
CA SER A 197 -8.27 -14.65 0.64
C SER A 197 -6.75 -14.75 0.42
N ALA A 198 -6.20 -15.97 0.30
CA ALA A 198 -4.79 -16.18 -0.01
C ALA A 198 -4.40 -15.59 -1.37
N LEU A 199 -5.32 -15.55 -2.34
CA LEU A 199 -5.06 -14.98 -3.66
C LEU A 199 -4.74 -13.49 -3.56
N SER A 200 -5.59 -12.70 -2.92
CA SER A 200 -5.42 -11.25 -2.80
C SER A 200 -4.14 -10.92 -2.02
N SER A 201 -3.92 -11.56 -0.87
CA SER A 201 -2.69 -11.38 -0.09
C SER A 201 -1.43 -11.78 -0.85
N THR A 202 -1.49 -12.84 -1.67
CA THR A 202 -0.35 -13.25 -2.51
C THR A 202 -0.06 -12.23 -3.61
N LEU A 203 -1.10 -11.66 -4.23
CA LEU A 203 -0.92 -10.57 -5.20
C LEU A 203 -0.34 -9.33 -4.53
N ILE A 204 -0.82 -8.96 -3.34
CA ILE A 204 -0.27 -7.85 -2.53
C ILE A 204 1.22 -8.08 -2.22
N LEU A 205 1.60 -9.28 -1.75
CA LEU A 205 3.00 -9.67 -1.51
C LEU A 205 3.85 -9.44 -2.77
N LEU A 206 3.40 -9.95 -3.91
CA LEU A 206 4.14 -9.87 -5.17
C LEU A 206 4.26 -8.41 -5.67
N LEU A 207 3.18 -7.63 -5.63
CA LEU A 207 3.18 -6.23 -6.04
C LEU A 207 4.02 -5.36 -5.12
N HIS A 208 3.98 -5.60 -3.81
CA HIS A 208 4.83 -4.93 -2.82
C HIS A 208 6.31 -5.11 -3.16
N HIS A 209 6.75 -6.35 -3.42
CA HIS A 209 8.13 -6.60 -3.82
C HIS A 209 8.48 -6.01 -5.18
N LEU A 210 7.53 -6.00 -6.13
CA LEU A 210 7.72 -5.34 -7.43
C LEU A 210 7.90 -3.83 -7.27
N ALA A 211 7.11 -3.19 -6.39
CA ALA A 211 7.17 -1.77 -6.10
C ALA A 211 8.45 -1.38 -5.35
N GLN A 212 8.84 -2.14 -4.33
CA GLN A 212 10.04 -1.88 -3.55
C GLN A 212 11.32 -2.06 -4.36
N SER A 213 11.38 -3.07 -5.22
CA SER A 213 12.57 -3.40 -6.01
C SER A 213 12.60 -2.80 -7.42
N TYR A 214 11.66 -1.93 -7.76
CA TYR A 214 11.66 -1.23 -9.05
C TYR A 214 12.92 -0.32 -9.17
N PRO A 215 13.68 -0.38 -10.27
CA PRO A 215 13.37 -1.05 -11.55
C PRO A 215 13.94 -2.48 -11.69
N SER A 216 14.72 -2.97 -10.73
CA SER A 216 15.46 -4.25 -10.81
C SER A 216 14.58 -5.49 -10.90
N GLN A 217 13.44 -5.53 -10.20
CA GLN A 217 12.52 -6.69 -10.13
C GLN A 217 13.12 -8.00 -9.61
N ILE A 218 14.36 -8.00 -9.10
CA ILE A 218 15.02 -9.21 -8.56
C ILE A 218 14.24 -9.77 -7.37
N ALA A 219 13.85 -8.92 -6.42
CA ALA A 219 13.11 -9.36 -5.23
C ALA A 219 11.77 -10.01 -5.60
N PHE A 220 11.05 -9.43 -6.57
CA PHE A 220 9.81 -9.99 -7.10
C PHE A 220 10.00 -11.41 -7.66
N HIS A 221 10.99 -11.62 -8.53
CA HIS A 221 11.24 -12.95 -9.11
C HIS A 221 11.78 -13.97 -8.11
N THR A 222 12.54 -13.53 -7.11
CA THR A 222 12.98 -14.40 -6.01
C THR A 222 11.78 -14.86 -5.20
N GLN A 223 10.90 -13.94 -4.81
CA GLN A 223 9.70 -14.27 -4.04
C GLN A 223 8.73 -15.16 -4.82
N LEU A 224 8.47 -14.87 -6.10
CA LEU A 224 7.64 -15.70 -6.96
C LEU A 224 8.14 -17.16 -7.04
N ARG A 225 9.46 -17.38 -7.08
CA ARG A 225 10.07 -18.72 -7.09
C ARG A 225 10.02 -19.41 -5.73
N GLN A 226 10.05 -18.64 -4.64
CA GLN A 226 10.04 -19.13 -3.26
C GLN A 226 8.62 -19.33 -2.71
N LEU A 227 7.57 -18.93 -3.45
CA LEU A 227 6.18 -19.18 -3.05
C LEU A 227 5.92 -20.68 -2.85
N HIS A 228 5.23 -21.00 -1.77
CA HIS A 228 4.79 -22.36 -1.47
C HIS A 228 3.93 -22.93 -2.62
N PRO A 229 4.06 -24.21 -3.00
CA PRO A 229 3.34 -24.80 -4.14
C PRO A 229 1.82 -24.56 -4.10
N ALA A 230 1.20 -24.73 -2.93
CA ALA A 230 -0.24 -24.48 -2.77
C ALA A 230 -0.67 -23.04 -3.13
N LEU A 231 0.17 -22.04 -2.85
CA LEU A 231 -0.10 -20.64 -3.23
C LEU A 231 0.14 -20.40 -4.73
N GLN A 232 1.11 -21.11 -5.32
CA GLN A 232 1.29 -21.06 -6.76
C GLN A 232 0.09 -21.67 -7.49
N ASP A 233 -0.52 -22.71 -6.94
CA ASP A 233 -1.72 -23.33 -7.50
C ASP A 233 -2.92 -22.38 -7.43
N VAL A 234 -3.08 -21.62 -6.32
CA VAL A 234 -4.07 -20.54 -6.23
C VAL A 234 -3.86 -19.47 -7.30
N LEU A 235 -2.62 -19.07 -7.59
CA LEU A 235 -2.32 -18.09 -8.65
C LEU A 235 -2.55 -18.63 -10.08
N ARG A 236 -2.55 -19.96 -10.25
CA ARG A 236 -2.80 -20.63 -11.54
C ARG A 236 -4.25 -21.05 -11.71
N ALA A 237 -5.02 -21.13 -10.62
CA ALA A 237 -6.40 -21.58 -10.65
C ALA A 237 -7.23 -20.71 -11.62
N PRO A 238 -8.02 -21.35 -12.52
CA PRO A 238 -8.91 -20.61 -13.40
C PRO A 238 -10.03 -19.96 -12.58
N LEU A 239 -10.33 -18.71 -12.90
CA LEU A 239 -11.39 -17.94 -12.29
C LEU A 239 -12.74 -18.40 -12.88
N LEU A 240 -13.63 -18.93 -12.05
CA LEU A 240 -15.01 -19.31 -12.43
C LEU A 240 -16.00 -18.28 -11.86
N PRO A 241 -17.09 -17.90 -12.55
CA PRO A 241 -17.53 -18.25 -13.91
C PRO A 241 -17.17 -17.19 -14.97
N PRO A 242 -17.22 -17.53 -16.28
CA PRO A 242 -16.86 -16.62 -17.37
C PRO A 242 -17.91 -15.51 -17.55
N PRO A 243 -17.50 -14.24 -17.52
CA PRO A 243 -17.47 -13.48 -18.77
C PRO A 243 -16.11 -12.80 -19.06
N LEU A 244 -15.09 -13.03 -18.23
CA LEU A 244 -13.78 -12.42 -18.46
C LEU A 244 -13.13 -12.98 -19.73
N PRO A 245 -12.38 -12.16 -20.49
CA PRO A 245 -11.59 -12.65 -21.61
C PRO A 245 -10.69 -13.78 -21.11
N PRO A 246 -10.62 -14.93 -21.81
CA PRO A 246 -9.99 -16.19 -21.35
C PRO A 246 -8.48 -16.11 -21.08
N SER A 247 -7.89 -14.91 -21.14
CA SER A 247 -6.45 -14.69 -21.12
C SER A 247 -5.86 -14.29 -19.76
N THR A 248 -6.64 -14.08 -18.71
CA THR A 248 -6.14 -13.35 -17.52
C THR A 248 -6.20 -14.19 -16.24
N SER A 249 -5.28 -15.15 -16.11
CA SER A 249 -4.99 -15.73 -14.80
C SER A 249 -4.22 -14.71 -13.93
N PRO A 250 -4.38 -14.74 -12.59
CA PRO A 250 -3.66 -13.82 -11.70
C PRO A 250 -2.13 -13.91 -11.85
N SER A 251 -1.59 -15.13 -11.98
CA SER A 251 -0.17 -15.37 -12.27
C SER A 251 0.30 -14.71 -13.56
N ARG A 252 -0.48 -14.84 -14.64
CA ARG A 252 -0.14 -14.24 -15.93
C ARG A 252 -0.23 -12.72 -15.89
N TRP A 253 -1.23 -12.17 -15.18
CA TRP A 253 -1.39 -10.74 -14.99
C TRP A 253 -0.17 -10.12 -14.31
N VAL A 254 0.26 -10.65 -13.16
CA VAL A 254 1.39 -10.07 -12.41
C VAL A 254 2.73 -10.21 -13.15
N LEU A 255 2.93 -11.32 -13.87
CA LEU A 255 4.10 -11.52 -14.72
C LEU A 255 4.13 -10.56 -15.91
N GLU A 256 2.98 -10.35 -16.54
CA GLU A 256 2.82 -9.41 -17.64
C GLU A 256 3.03 -7.97 -17.17
N LEU A 257 2.56 -7.62 -15.97
CA LEU A 257 2.81 -6.33 -15.34
C LEU A 257 4.30 -6.07 -15.16
N ALA A 258 5.03 -7.03 -14.56
CA ALA A 258 6.48 -6.95 -14.40
C ALA A 258 7.20 -6.83 -15.77
N ARG A 259 6.77 -7.60 -16.77
CA ARG A 259 7.31 -7.54 -18.14
C ARG A 259 7.10 -6.16 -18.76
N CYS A 260 5.90 -5.57 -18.64
CA CYS A 260 5.58 -4.25 -19.17
C CYS A 260 6.43 -3.15 -18.52
N LEU A 261 6.64 -3.20 -17.20
CA LEU A 261 7.51 -2.26 -16.49
C LEU A 261 8.97 -2.35 -16.98
N ARG A 262 9.48 -3.56 -17.20
CA ARG A 262 10.86 -3.77 -17.69
C ARG A 262 11.02 -3.30 -19.14
N ALA A 263 10.07 -3.65 -19.99
CA ALA A 263 10.06 -3.30 -21.41
C ALA A 263 9.59 -1.86 -21.68
N ARG A 264 9.18 -1.12 -20.62
CA ARG A 264 8.59 0.22 -20.71
C ARG A 264 7.39 0.30 -21.68
N ASN A 265 6.59 -0.77 -21.72
CA ASN A 265 5.39 -0.82 -22.55
C ASN A 265 4.21 -0.18 -21.80
N TYR A 266 4.17 1.15 -21.76
CA TYR A 266 3.19 1.90 -20.96
C TYR A 266 1.75 1.78 -21.49
N ALA A 267 1.57 1.57 -22.80
CA ALA A 267 0.24 1.33 -23.37
C ALA A 267 -0.37 0.02 -22.85
N ARG A 268 0.43 -1.05 -22.79
CA ARG A 268 -0.02 -2.32 -22.20
C ARG A 268 -0.12 -2.22 -20.68
N LEU A 269 0.78 -1.47 -20.04
CA LEU A 269 0.74 -1.22 -18.60
C LEU A 269 -0.58 -0.56 -18.19
N ASP A 270 -1.03 0.48 -18.90
CA ASP A 270 -2.32 1.15 -18.66
C ASP A 270 -3.50 0.16 -18.65
N ALA A 271 -3.57 -0.72 -19.64
CA ALA A 271 -4.63 -1.72 -19.71
C ALA A 271 -4.58 -2.72 -18.53
N LEU A 272 -3.39 -3.05 -18.02
CA LEU A 272 -3.21 -4.02 -16.93
C LEU A 272 -3.41 -3.42 -15.54
N THR A 273 -3.20 -2.11 -15.40
CA THR A 273 -3.31 -1.40 -14.11
C THR A 273 -4.69 -0.79 -13.89
N ARG A 274 -5.59 -0.88 -14.88
CA ARG A 274 -7.02 -0.60 -14.73
C ARG A 274 -7.67 -1.52 -13.70
N ARG A 275 -8.56 -0.98 -12.87
CA ARG A 275 -9.18 -1.72 -11.75
C ARG A 275 -9.94 -2.94 -12.24
N GLU A 276 -10.55 -2.87 -13.42
CA GLU A 276 -11.28 -3.96 -14.08
C GLU A 276 -10.39 -5.17 -14.41
N ALA A 277 -9.07 -4.96 -14.55
CA ALA A 277 -8.13 -6.03 -14.89
C ALA A 277 -7.81 -6.96 -13.72
N TYR A 278 -7.96 -6.49 -12.47
CA TYR A 278 -7.62 -7.29 -11.27
C TYR A 278 -8.70 -7.32 -10.20
N ALA A 279 -9.72 -6.46 -10.23
CA ALA A 279 -10.86 -6.55 -9.30
C ALA A 279 -11.52 -7.95 -9.27
N PRO A 280 -11.65 -8.67 -10.40
CA PRO A 280 -12.18 -10.04 -10.39
C PRO A 280 -11.36 -11.03 -9.56
N PHE A 281 -10.07 -10.78 -9.34
CA PHE A 281 -9.21 -11.63 -8.50
C PHE A 281 -9.57 -11.54 -7.02
N VAL A 282 -10.22 -10.45 -6.60
CA VAL A 282 -10.65 -10.22 -5.21
C VAL A 282 -12.13 -10.55 -5.02
N ALA A 283 -12.96 -10.22 -6.01
CA ALA A 283 -14.41 -10.41 -5.95
C ALA A 283 -14.85 -11.89 -5.78
N GLN A 284 -14.02 -12.84 -6.22
CA GLN A 284 -14.30 -14.27 -6.08
C GLN A 284 -14.01 -14.82 -4.69
N SER A 285 -13.28 -14.04 -3.86
CA SER A 285 -12.76 -14.55 -2.60
C SER A 285 -13.75 -14.48 -1.45
N ASP A 286 -14.70 -13.54 -1.45
CA ASP A 286 -15.53 -13.27 -0.28
C ASP A 286 -16.98 -12.90 -0.65
N HIS A 287 -17.89 -13.85 -0.49
CA HIS A 287 -19.33 -13.55 -0.42
C HIS A 287 -19.82 -13.33 1.02
N LEU A 288 -19.01 -13.67 2.02
CA LEU A 288 -19.42 -13.62 3.42
C LEU A 288 -18.93 -12.36 4.15
N HIS A 289 -17.86 -11.71 3.68
CA HIS A 289 -17.23 -10.56 4.35
C HIS A 289 -16.98 -9.41 3.36
N THR A 290 -18.03 -8.63 3.08
CA THR A 290 -18.01 -7.50 2.14
C THR A 290 -16.89 -6.50 2.43
N ASP A 291 -16.61 -6.24 3.71
CA ASP A 291 -15.64 -5.23 4.14
C ASP A 291 -14.19 -5.65 3.85
N SER A 292 -13.88 -6.95 3.96
CA SER A 292 -12.52 -7.46 3.74
C SER A 292 -12.13 -7.41 2.26
N ALA A 293 -13.06 -7.83 1.39
CA ALA A 293 -12.87 -7.77 -0.06
C ALA A 293 -12.65 -6.33 -0.55
N SER A 294 -13.37 -5.35 0.02
CA SER A 294 -13.16 -3.93 -0.30
C SER A 294 -11.75 -3.49 0.07
N LEU A 295 -11.30 -3.78 1.30
CA LEU A 295 -9.97 -3.42 1.77
C LEU A 295 -8.84 -4.04 0.93
N ALA A 296 -8.97 -5.32 0.56
CA ALA A 296 -7.99 -6.00 -0.27
C ALA A 296 -7.86 -5.36 -1.65
N LEU A 297 -9.00 -4.99 -2.27
CA LEU A 297 -9.02 -4.33 -3.56
C LEU A 297 -8.44 -2.91 -3.48
N GLU A 298 -8.79 -2.14 -2.46
CA GLU A 298 -8.21 -0.82 -2.23
C GLU A 298 -6.68 -0.89 -1.99
N ALA A 299 -6.21 -1.91 -1.26
CA ALA A 299 -4.78 -2.14 -1.06
C ALA A 299 -4.05 -2.47 -2.38
N LEU A 300 -4.67 -3.26 -3.26
CA LEU A 300 -4.15 -3.50 -4.61
C LEU A 300 -4.13 -2.21 -5.44
N ASP A 301 -5.20 -1.42 -5.42
CA ASP A 301 -5.26 -0.10 -6.10
C ASP A 301 -4.09 0.80 -5.64
N ALA A 302 -3.83 0.86 -4.32
CA ALA A 302 -2.75 1.64 -3.74
C ALA A 302 -1.34 1.17 -4.19
N LEU A 303 -1.10 -0.14 -4.24
CA LEU A 303 0.17 -0.68 -4.74
C LEU A 303 0.36 -0.46 -6.25
N VAL A 304 -0.73 -0.58 -7.02
CA VAL A 304 -0.71 -0.29 -8.45
C VAL A 304 -0.39 1.18 -8.71
N GLU A 305 -1.02 2.12 -7.99
CA GLU A 305 -0.67 3.54 -8.09
C GLU A 305 0.77 3.82 -7.65
N THR A 306 1.26 3.18 -6.59
CA THR A 306 2.66 3.29 -6.16
C THR A 306 3.62 2.83 -7.25
N LEU A 307 3.31 1.74 -7.95
CA LEU A 307 4.08 1.26 -9.11
C LEU A 307 4.03 2.25 -10.27
N LEU A 308 2.83 2.76 -10.60
CA LEU A 308 2.64 3.74 -11.65
C LEU A 308 3.40 5.04 -11.35
N ASP A 309 3.44 5.52 -10.11
CA ASP A 309 4.21 6.70 -9.72
C ASP A 309 5.71 6.53 -9.97
N LYS A 310 6.27 5.37 -9.63
CA LYS A 310 7.68 5.06 -9.91
C LYS A 310 7.96 4.97 -11.41
N ALA A 311 7.06 4.33 -12.17
CA ALA A 311 7.15 4.23 -13.62
C ALA A 311 7.04 5.61 -14.30
N ARG A 312 6.08 6.44 -13.85
CA ARG A 312 5.89 7.84 -14.25
C ARG A 312 7.14 8.66 -13.97
N GLY A 313 7.72 8.57 -12.78
CA GLY A 313 8.94 9.29 -12.42
C GLY A 313 10.10 8.97 -13.37
N THR A 314 10.30 7.69 -13.68
CA THR A 314 11.35 7.24 -14.62
C THR A 314 11.10 7.78 -16.03
N THR A 315 9.87 7.60 -16.52
CA THR A 315 9.48 8.03 -17.88
C THR A 315 9.58 9.53 -18.02
N TRP A 316 9.13 10.26 -16.99
CA TRP A 316 9.18 11.71 -16.96
C TRP A 316 10.61 12.24 -17.00
N ALA A 317 11.54 11.64 -16.27
CA ALA A 317 12.95 12.01 -16.34
C ALA A 317 13.51 11.88 -17.77
N VAL A 318 13.12 10.81 -18.50
CA VAL A 318 13.49 10.62 -19.91
C VAL A 318 12.82 11.66 -20.81
N LEU A 319 11.54 11.95 -20.60
CA LEU A 319 10.82 12.95 -21.40
C LEU A 319 11.42 14.35 -21.24
N ARG A 320 11.77 14.75 -20.01
CA ARG A 320 12.41 16.06 -19.75
C ARG A 320 13.82 16.18 -20.33
N SER A 321 14.52 15.07 -20.54
CA SER A 321 15.84 15.10 -21.17
C SER A 321 15.76 15.08 -22.70
N ALA A 322 14.74 14.41 -23.25
CA ALA A 322 14.56 14.27 -24.70
C ALA A 322 13.79 15.43 -25.34
N TYR A 323 12.87 16.08 -24.62
CA TYR A 323 11.98 17.12 -25.15
C TYR A 323 12.11 18.41 -24.35
N ARG A 324 12.23 19.54 -25.07
CA ARG A 324 12.23 20.88 -24.48
C ARG A 324 10.82 21.45 -24.34
N GLU A 325 9.93 21.12 -25.26
CA GLU A 325 8.56 21.65 -25.34
C GLU A 325 7.59 20.54 -25.74
N VAL A 326 6.37 20.59 -25.22
CA VAL A 326 5.26 19.71 -25.58
C VAL A 326 4.01 20.55 -25.80
N SER A 327 3.29 20.31 -26.90
CA SER A 327 2.03 21.02 -27.21
C SER A 327 0.86 20.07 -27.07
N LEU A 328 0.03 20.23 -26.03
CA LEU A 328 -1.08 19.32 -25.75
C LEU A 328 -2.22 19.41 -26.78
N ARG A 329 -2.41 20.60 -27.36
CA ARG A 329 -3.39 20.85 -28.41
C ARG A 329 -2.74 20.75 -29.78
N THR A 330 -3.37 20.02 -30.68
CA THR A 330 -3.03 20.04 -32.10
C THR A 330 -3.79 21.17 -32.78
N ALA A 331 -3.09 22.05 -33.50
CA ALA A 331 -3.73 23.16 -34.22
C ALA A 331 -4.69 22.68 -35.31
N VAL A 332 -4.42 21.50 -35.89
CA VAL A 332 -5.28 20.84 -36.87
C VAL A 332 -5.48 19.39 -36.42
N PRO A 333 -6.70 18.97 -36.06
CA PRO A 333 -6.98 17.57 -35.77
C PRO A 333 -6.83 16.76 -37.07
N VAL A 334 -5.84 15.90 -37.13
CA VAL A 334 -5.70 14.93 -38.23
C VAL A 334 -6.60 13.74 -37.89
N PRO A 335 -7.57 13.37 -38.74
CA PRO A 335 -8.44 12.22 -38.49
C PRO A 335 -7.61 10.96 -38.22
N GLY A 336 -7.82 10.34 -37.06
CA GLY A 336 -7.10 9.12 -36.65
C GLY A 336 -5.74 9.34 -35.97
N ALA A 337 -5.19 10.56 -35.96
CA ALA A 337 -4.00 10.87 -35.16
C ALA A 337 -4.44 11.44 -33.80
N GLY A 338 -4.14 10.71 -32.72
CA GLY A 338 -4.36 11.21 -31.37
C GLY A 338 -3.54 12.47 -31.08
N THR A 339 -4.01 13.30 -30.15
CA THR A 339 -3.29 14.52 -29.75
C THR A 339 -1.95 14.19 -29.06
N THR A 340 -1.00 15.13 -29.05
CA THR A 340 0.22 14.98 -28.22
C THR A 340 -0.15 14.84 -26.73
N GLY A 341 -1.25 15.44 -26.30
CA GLY A 341 -1.79 15.26 -24.95
C GLY A 341 -2.18 13.81 -24.66
N GLU A 342 -2.87 13.15 -25.59
CA GLU A 342 -3.18 11.71 -25.50
C GLU A 342 -1.93 10.84 -25.57
N TRP A 343 -0.96 11.19 -26.42
CA TRP A 343 0.33 10.51 -26.42
C TRP A 343 1.01 10.61 -25.04
N LEU A 344 1.10 11.81 -24.48
CA LEU A 344 1.72 12.03 -23.17
C LEU A 344 0.96 11.30 -22.06
N ALA A 345 -0.37 11.36 -22.07
CA ALA A 345 -1.22 10.65 -21.12
C ALA A 345 -1.01 9.13 -21.21
N ARG A 346 -0.91 8.55 -22.41
CA ARG A 346 -0.62 7.13 -22.60
C ARG A 346 0.81 6.76 -22.17
N SER A 347 1.80 7.59 -22.51
CA SER A 347 3.20 7.38 -22.14
C SER A 347 3.40 7.40 -20.62
N LEU A 348 2.63 8.22 -19.91
CA LEU A 348 2.71 8.36 -18.45
C LEU A 348 1.58 7.63 -17.71
N VAL A 349 0.71 6.88 -18.39
CA VAL A 349 -0.42 6.17 -17.77
C VAL A 349 -1.25 7.11 -16.87
N LEU A 350 -1.66 8.25 -17.42
CA LEU A 350 -2.39 9.29 -16.69
C LEU A 350 -3.90 9.06 -16.75
N ARG A 351 -4.53 8.90 -15.58
CA ARG A 351 -5.99 8.77 -15.45
C ARG A 351 -6.73 10.12 -15.46
N GLY A 352 -6.05 11.21 -15.06
CA GLY A 352 -6.63 12.56 -14.93
C GLY A 352 -6.28 13.54 -16.05
N GLY A 353 -5.80 13.05 -17.20
CA GLY A 353 -5.35 13.86 -18.33
C GLY A 353 -3.95 14.48 -18.15
N ALA A 354 -3.35 14.88 -19.27
CA ALA A 354 -1.98 15.41 -19.30
C ALA A 354 -1.86 16.81 -18.69
N GLU A 355 -2.86 17.67 -18.88
CA GLU A 355 -2.82 19.07 -18.44
C GLU A 355 -2.78 19.20 -16.90
N ARG A 356 -3.74 18.57 -16.21
CA ARG A 356 -3.79 18.53 -14.73
C ARG A 356 -2.49 18.00 -14.13
N TRP A 357 -1.92 16.96 -14.76
CA TRP A 357 -0.67 16.39 -14.31
C TRP A 357 0.51 17.37 -14.49
N LEU A 358 0.56 18.08 -15.62
CA LEU A 358 1.58 19.10 -15.89
C LEU A 358 1.47 20.32 -14.96
N ASP A 359 0.27 20.71 -14.55
CA ASP A 359 0.10 21.75 -13.51
C ASP A 359 0.72 21.31 -12.18
N GLY A 360 0.51 20.04 -11.77
CA GLY A 360 1.19 19.48 -10.60
C GLY A 360 2.72 19.45 -10.73
N ARG A 361 3.24 19.32 -11.96
CA ARG A 361 4.68 19.40 -12.26
C ARG A 361 5.20 20.84 -12.29
N ARG A 362 4.36 21.79 -12.68
CA ARG A 362 4.64 23.23 -12.60
C ARG A 362 4.84 23.69 -11.17
N ALA A 363 4.00 23.23 -10.24
CA ALA A 363 4.17 23.51 -8.81
C ALA A 363 5.52 23.03 -8.26
N ARG A 364 6.11 21.99 -8.87
CA ARG A 364 7.45 21.47 -8.55
C ARG A 364 8.59 22.12 -9.34
N GLY A 365 8.29 23.10 -10.22
CA GLY A 365 9.27 23.74 -11.09
C GLY A 365 9.78 22.84 -12.24
N GLU A 366 9.15 21.69 -12.49
CA GLU A 366 9.58 20.72 -13.50
C GLU A 366 9.00 21.03 -14.91
N ALA A 367 7.96 21.85 -14.99
CA ALA A 367 7.32 22.28 -16.23
C ALA A 367 6.84 23.74 -16.11
N ARG A 368 6.69 24.44 -17.24
CA ARG A 368 6.15 25.81 -17.29
C ARG A 368 5.17 25.95 -18.44
N ARG A 369 4.02 26.61 -18.21
CA ARG A 369 3.12 27.01 -19.30
C ARG A 369 3.81 28.12 -20.11
N LYS A 370 3.71 28.04 -21.43
CA LYS A 370 4.23 29.09 -22.31
C LYS A 370 3.17 30.19 -22.43
N GLU A 371 3.57 31.43 -22.20
CA GLU A 371 2.68 32.59 -22.27
C GLU A 371 2.74 33.24 -23.66
N GLY A 372 1.65 33.88 -24.08
CA GLY A 372 1.52 34.56 -25.37
C GLY A 372 0.36 34.07 -26.24
N GLU A 373 -0.05 34.91 -27.20
CA GLU A 373 -1.10 34.60 -28.17
C GLU A 373 -0.72 33.36 -29.01
N GLY A 374 -1.64 32.40 -29.14
CA GLY A 374 -1.40 31.15 -29.87
C GLY A 374 -0.50 30.12 -29.17
N MET A 375 -0.07 30.38 -27.92
CA MET A 375 0.74 29.45 -27.11
C MET A 375 -0.08 28.59 -26.14
N GLU A 376 -1.41 28.66 -26.22
CA GLU A 376 -2.30 27.88 -25.37
C GLU A 376 -2.04 26.37 -25.47
N GLY A 377 -1.89 25.72 -24.30
CA GLY A 377 -1.60 24.29 -24.23
C GLY A 377 -0.16 23.91 -24.57
N ARG A 378 0.75 24.89 -24.77
CA ARG A 378 2.19 24.62 -24.90
C ARG A 378 2.91 24.69 -23.57
N TRP A 379 3.78 23.71 -23.34
CA TRP A 379 4.49 23.49 -22.10
C TRP A 379 5.98 23.35 -22.35
N VAL A 380 6.78 24.11 -21.60
CA VAL A 380 8.24 23.97 -21.57
C VAL A 380 8.62 23.00 -20.46
N LEU A 381 9.38 21.96 -20.80
CA LEU A 381 9.89 20.98 -19.84
C LEU A 381 11.24 21.45 -19.30
N VAL A 382 11.37 21.57 -17.98
CA VAL A 382 12.61 22.03 -17.34
C VAL A 382 13.55 20.84 -17.21
N LYS A 383 14.75 20.93 -17.82
CA LYS A 383 15.74 19.85 -17.79
C LYS A 383 16.09 19.46 -16.35
N ALA A 384 16.27 18.15 -16.13
CA ALA A 384 16.60 17.56 -14.83
C ALA A 384 17.95 18.01 -14.30
#